data_AF-A0A2R4MG46-F1
#
_entry.id   AF-A0A2R4MG46-F1
#
_cell.length_a   1.000
_cell.length_b   1.000
_cell.length_c   1.000
_cell.angle_alpha   90.00
_cell.angle_beta   90.00
_cell.angle_gamma   90.00
#
_symmetry.space_group_name_H-M   'P 1'
#
loop_
_entity.id
_entity.type
_entity.pdbx_description
1 polymer ?
#
loop_
_entity_poly.entity_id
_entity_poly.type
_entity_poly.pdbx_seq_one_letter_code
_entity_poly.pdbx_strand_id
1 'polypeptide(L)'
;MTTVSLIAYCIALAIAVAIPGPGIMALLGTALGRGFKPAFAMLVGITFGDLTWLTLAILGLAAVSELYADAFLVAKFIGAAYLLYLAYRFWMSSDAPKKTEVVNKRGIFALTLNGYIICLSNPKPILFYLALAPVLLDMSAITVSDYFVILGCTAAILLLVAVPYLLLAAGAREWLSSTRVYKWMNRSAAVIIGAAALAIGFRAH
;
A
#
# COMPACT_ATOMS: atom_id res chain seq x y z
N MET A 1 4.09 -8.12 25.55
CA MET A 1 3.12 -7.17 24.92
C MET A 1 1.69 -7.45 25.37
N THR A 2 0.79 -6.46 25.47
CA THR A 2 -0.64 -6.71 25.79
C THR A 2 -1.46 -7.02 24.53
N THR A 3 -2.54 -7.80 24.66
CA THR A 3 -3.46 -8.08 23.54
C THR A 3 -4.12 -6.81 23.01
N VAL A 4 -4.45 -5.86 23.88
CA VAL A 4 -5.05 -4.56 23.51
C VAL A 4 -4.09 -3.74 22.65
N SER A 5 -2.81 -3.64 23.03
CA SER A 5 -1.79 -2.96 22.23
C SER A 5 -1.61 -3.58 20.85
N LEU A 6 -1.63 -4.92 20.76
CA LEU A 6 -1.50 -5.64 19.50
C LEU A 6 -2.71 -5.40 18.58
N ILE A 7 -3.93 -5.45 19.11
CA ILE A 7 -5.15 -5.16 18.35
C ILE A 7 -5.13 -3.71 17.85
N ALA A 8 -4.76 -2.75 18.71
CA ALA A 8 -4.64 -1.35 18.31
C ALA A 8 -3.61 -1.16 17.19
N TYR A 9 -2.44 -1.81 17.29
CA TYR A 9 -1.44 -1.82 16.22
C TYR A 9 -1.99 -2.38 14.91
N CYS A 10 -2.67 -3.52 14.95
CA CYS A 10 -3.26 -4.16 13.78
C CYS A 10 -4.30 -3.27 13.10
N ILE A 11 -5.18 -2.62 13.86
CA ILE A 11 -6.21 -1.72 13.32
C ILE A 11 -5.55 -0.50 12.66
N ALA A 12 -4.60 0.14 13.33
CA ALA A 12 -3.90 1.30 12.79
C ALA A 12 -3.11 0.96 11.51
N LEU A 13 -2.44 -0.20 11.50
CA LEU A 13 -1.76 -0.72 10.31
C LEU A 13 -2.75 -0.96 9.16
N ALA A 14 -3.87 -1.62 9.42
CA ALA A 14 -4.88 -1.90 8.38
C ALA A 14 -5.40 -0.62 7.73
N ILE A 15 -5.70 0.41 8.53
CA ILE A 15 -6.12 1.73 8.05
C ILE A 15 -5.02 2.38 7.18
N ALA A 16 -3.77 2.33 7.65
CA ALA A 16 -2.65 2.96 6.94
C ALA A 16 -2.31 2.30 5.60
N VAL A 17 -2.42 0.97 5.55
CA VAL A 17 -2.19 0.15 4.33
C VAL A 17 -3.34 0.31 3.35
N ALA A 18 -4.58 0.50 3.83
CA ALA A 18 -5.75 0.70 2.97
C ALA A 18 -5.60 1.94 2.07
N ILE A 19 -4.86 2.96 2.50
CA ILE A 19 -4.56 4.16 1.72
C ILE A 19 -3.48 3.84 0.68
N PRO A 20 -3.83 3.80 -0.62
CA PRO A 20 -2.91 3.33 -1.65
C PRO A 20 -1.71 4.27 -1.82
N GLY A 21 -0.50 3.73 -1.60
CA GLY A 21 0.76 4.43 -1.88
C GLY A 21 1.41 4.00 -3.21
N PRO A 22 2.65 4.45 -3.49
CA PRO A 22 3.39 4.08 -4.70
C PRO A 22 3.53 2.56 -4.90
N GLY A 23 3.72 1.80 -3.82
CA GLY A 23 3.79 0.34 -3.87
C GLY A 23 2.51 -0.32 -4.38
N ILE A 24 1.36 0.07 -3.81
CA ILE A 24 0.04 -0.42 -4.26
C ILE A 24 -0.26 0.05 -5.69
N MET A 25 0.17 1.24 -6.09
CA MET A 25 -0.02 1.73 -7.47
C MET A 25 0.79 0.93 -8.49
N ALA A 26 2.06 0.66 -8.21
CA ALA A 26 2.90 -0.17 -9.07
C ALA A 26 2.40 -1.62 -9.14
N LEU A 27 1.85 -2.10 -8.02
CA LEU A 27 1.21 -3.41 -7.90
C LEU A 27 -0.07 -3.51 -8.75
N LEU A 28 -0.94 -2.50 -8.70
CA LEU A 28 -2.13 -2.39 -9.55
C LEU A 28 -1.76 -2.32 -11.03
N GLY A 29 -0.74 -1.54 -11.40
CA GLY A 29 -0.23 -1.49 -12.78
C GLY A 29 0.26 -2.86 -13.26
N THR A 30 0.96 -3.60 -12.40
CA THR A 30 1.41 -4.96 -12.70
C THR A 30 0.23 -5.94 -12.82
N ALA A 31 -0.80 -5.82 -11.99
CA ALA A 31 -2.01 -6.64 -12.05
C ALA A 31 -2.80 -6.40 -13.35
N LEU A 32 -2.99 -5.13 -13.73
CA LEU A 32 -3.67 -4.74 -14.97
C LEU A 32 -2.85 -5.14 -16.22
N GLY A 33 -1.53 -4.97 -16.19
CA GLY A 33 -0.68 -5.25 -17.35
C GLY A 33 -0.36 -6.74 -17.52
N ARG A 34 -0.14 -7.46 -16.42
CA ARG A 34 0.47 -8.82 -16.41
C ARG A 34 -0.36 -9.87 -15.68
N GLY A 35 -1.43 -9.48 -14.99
CA GLY A 35 -2.38 -10.38 -14.33
C GLY A 35 -2.00 -10.71 -12.89
N PHE A 36 -2.80 -11.59 -12.28
CA PHE A 36 -2.69 -11.90 -10.85
C PHE A 36 -1.32 -12.47 -10.46
N LYS A 37 -0.84 -13.54 -11.13
CA LYS A 37 0.40 -14.22 -10.71
C LYS A 37 1.62 -13.30 -10.69
N PRO A 38 1.89 -12.49 -11.74
CA PRO A 38 2.99 -11.52 -11.71
C PRO A 38 2.84 -10.43 -10.64
N ALA A 39 1.60 -9.95 -10.41
CA ALA A 39 1.34 -8.97 -9.37
C ALA A 39 1.52 -9.56 -7.97
N PHE A 40 1.08 -10.79 -7.74
CA PHE A 40 1.26 -11.48 -6.47
C PHE A 40 2.74 -11.70 -6.15
N ALA A 41 3.55 -12.05 -7.16
CA ALA A 41 5.01 -12.13 -6.99
C ALA A 41 5.63 -10.80 -6.54
N MET A 42 5.16 -9.68 -7.11
CA MET A 42 5.57 -8.33 -6.69
C MET A 42 5.07 -8.00 -5.28
N LEU A 43 3.84 -8.36 -4.93
CA LEU A 43 3.28 -8.18 -3.59
C LEU A 43 4.14 -8.89 -2.53
N VAL A 44 4.56 -10.12 -2.78
CA VAL A 44 5.49 -10.84 -1.88
C VAL A 44 6.77 -10.01 -1.63
N GLY A 45 7.31 -9.42 -2.69
CA GLY A 45 8.46 -8.52 -2.60
C GLY A 45 8.21 -7.29 -1.73
N ILE A 46 7.08 -6.63 -1.96
CA ILE A 46 6.65 -5.47 -1.16
C ILE A 46 6.52 -5.87 0.31
N THR A 47 5.86 -6.98 0.61
CA THR A 47 5.71 -7.49 1.99
C THR A 47 7.06 -7.70 2.65
N PHE A 48 8.02 -8.34 1.98
CA PHE A 48 9.37 -8.50 2.54
C PHE A 48 10.08 -7.16 2.77
N GLY A 49 9.91 -6.18 1.88
CA GLY A 49 10.47 -4.84 2.08
C GLY A 49 9.87 -4.12 3.29
N ASP A 50 8.55 -4.28 3.48
CA ASP A 50 7.83 -3.77 4.64
C ASP A 50 8.31 -4.41 5.94
N LEU A 51 8.50 -5.73 5.95
CA LEU A 51 9.05 -6.45 7.09
C LEU A 51 10.48 -6.02 7.41
N THR A 52 11.32 -5.78 6.40
CA THR A 52 12.67 -5.21 6.62
C THR A 52 12.58 -3.85 7.32
N TRP A 53 11.69 -2.96 6.86
CA TRP A 53 11.51 -1.65 7.49
C TRP A 53 10.98 -1.75 8.92
N LEU A 54 10.02 -2.64 9.15
CA LEU A 54 9.48 -2.91 10.48
C LEU A 54 10.56 -3.44 11.43
N THR A 55 11.39 -4.38 10.95
CA THR A 55 12.53 -4.90 11.74
C THR A 55 13.49 -3.78 12.11
N LEU A 56 13.87 -2.93 11.15
CA LEU A 56 14.74 -1.78 11.42
C LEU A 56 14.12 -0.80 12.41
N ALA A 57 12.81 -0.55 12.32
CA ALA A 57 12.09 0.31 13.25
C ALA A 57 12.07 -0.29 14.67
N ILE A 58 11.68 -1.56 14.82
CA ILE A 58 11.61 -2.21 16.14
C ILE A 58 12.99 -2.27 16.79
N LEU A 59 14.01 -2.74 16.07
CA LEU A 59 15.36 -2.87 16.63
C LEU A 59 15.98 -1.49 16.91
N GLY A 60 15.79 -0.52 16.01
CA GLY A 60 16.29 0.84 16.19
C GLY A 60 15.63 1.55 17.37
N LEU A 61 14.31 1.45 17.50
CA LEU A 61 13.57 2.04 18.61
C LEU A 61 13.87 1.33 19.95
N ALA A 62 14.01 0.01 19.96
CA ALA A 62 14.41 -0.74 21.15
C ALA A 62 15.79 -0.27 21.64
N ALA A 63 16.77 -0.17 20.73
CA ALA A 63 18.11 0.33 21.06
C ALA A 63 18.09 1.78 21.59
N VAL A 64 17.32 2.68 20.95
CA VAL A 64 17.20 4.07 21.42
C VAL A 64 16.50 4.14 22.80
N SER A 65 15.50 3.29 23.05
CA SER A 65 14.76 3.27 24.31
C SER A 65 15.63 2.87 25.50
N GLU A 66 16.65 2.04 25.28
CA GLU A 66 17.61 1.62 26.30
C GLU A 66 18.64 2.72 26.63
N LEU A 67 18.96 3.57 25.65
CA LEU A 67 20.03 4.56 25.75
C LEU A 67 19.57 5.96 26.21
N TYR A 68 18.36 6.42 25.86
CA TYR A 68 17.93 7.81 26.14
C TYR A 68 16.39 7.98 26.32
N ALA A 69 15.92 8.04 27.56
CA ALA A 69 14.48 8.20 27.89
C ALA A 69 13.86 9.52 27.36
N ASP A 70 14.60 10.64 27.41
CA ASP A 70 14.11 11.95 26.94
C ASP A 70 14.05 12.03 25.40
N ALA A 71 14.96 11.35 24.70
CA ALA A 71 14.95 11.27 23.24
C ALA A 71 13.75 10.45 22.72
N PHE A 72 13.28 9.47 23.49
CA PHE A 72 12.11 8.67 23.15
C PHE A 72 10.80 9.47 23.23
N LEU A 73 10.69 10.40 24.20
CA LEU A 73 9.54 11.30 24.29
C LEU A 73 9.47 12.25 23.08
N VAL A 74 10.62 12.80 22.67
CA VAL A 74 10.73 13.63 21.46
C VAL A 74 10.36 12.83 20.21
N ALA A 75 10.83 11.58 20.09
CA ALA A 75 10.48 10.69 18.98
C ALA A 75 8.96 10.42 18.92
N LYS A 76 8.28 10.23 20.06
CA LYS A 76 6.82 10.08 20.12
C LYS A 76 6.08 11.30 19.58
N PHE A 77 6.48 12.51 19.98
CA PHE A 77 5.85 13.75 19.48
C PHE A 77 6.12 13.99 18.00
N ILE A 78 7.33 13.70 17.52
CA ILE A 78 7.68 13.76 16.09
C ILE A 78 6.82 12.75 15.29
N GLY A 79 6.68 11.53 15.80
CA GLY A 79 5.82 10.51 15.21
C GLY A 79 4.36 10.97 15.07
N ALA A 80 3.79 11.50 16.16
CA ALA A 80 2.42 12.00 16.18
C ALA A 80 2.21 13.18 15.20
N ALA A 81 3.10 14.17 15.21
CA ALA A 81 3.05 15.31 14.29
C ALA A 81 3.19 14.88 12.82
N TYR A 82 4.00 13.86 12.55
CA TYR A 82 4.17 13.33 11.20
C TYR A 82 2.95 12.55 10.71
N LEU A 83 2.25 11.80 11.57
CA LEU A 83 0.98 11.18 11.20
C LEU A 83 -0.07 12.22 10.78
N LEU A 84 -0.11 13.36 11.46
CA LEU A 84 -0.96 14.49 11.07
C LEU A 84 -0.53 15.10 9.74
N TYR A 85 0.77 15.26 9.50
CA TYR A 85 1.30 15.70 8.21
C TYR A 85 0.96 14.72 7.07
N LEU A 86 1.08 13.40 7.30
CA LEU A 86 0.67 12.39 6.32
C LEU A 86 -0.83 12.46 6.03
N ALA A 87 -1.67 12.60 7.06
CA ALA A 87 -3.11 12.78 6.89
C ALA A 87 -3.41 14.01 6.01
N TYR A 88 -2.70 15.12 6.23
CA TYR A 88 -2.82 16.33 5.42
C TYR A 88 -2.33 16.13 3.97
N ARG A 89 -1.18 15.49 3.76
CA ARG A 89 -0.66 15.20 2.40
C ARG A 89 -1.56 14.27 1.62
N PHE A 90 -2.16 13.29 2.29
CA PHE A 90 -3.14 12.39 1.67
C PHE A 90 -4.44 13.12 1.34
N TRP A 91 -4.87 14.06 2.18
CA TRP A 91 -6.00 14.94 1.88
C TRP A 91 -5.75 15.80 0.62
N MET A 92 -4.51 16.24 0.41
CA MET A 92 -4.13 17.13 -0.70
C MET A 92 -3.73 16.40 -1.99
N SER A 93 -3.51 15.08 -1.95
CA SER A 93 -3.04 14.28 -3.08
C SER A 93 -4.15 14.01 -4.10
N SER A 94 -4.13 14.71 -5.25
CA SER A 94 -5.10 14.57 -6.36
C SER A 94 -4.54 13.90 -7.62
N ASP A 95 -3.27 13.47 -7.61
CA ASP A 95 -2.60 13.01 -8.83
C ASP A 95 -2.95 11.56 -9.19
N ALA A 96 -3.46 11.39 -10.41
CA ALA A 96 -3.68 10.08 -11.01
C ALA A 96 -2.33 9.37 -11.29
N PRO A 97 -2.24 8.04 -11.16
CA PRO A 97 -1.00 7.31 -11.41
C PRO A 97 -0.57 7.44 -12.87
N LYS A 98 0.67 7.90 -13.11
CA LYS A 98 1.27 7.89 -14.45
C LYS A 98 1.44 6.45 -14.93
N LYS A 99 0.98 6.16 -16.15
CA LYS A 99 1.21 4.88 -16.85
C LYS A 99 2.71 4.59 -16.91
N THR A 100 3.16 3.58 -16.18
CA THR A 100 4.49 3.00 -16.36
C THR A 100 4.46 2.02 -17.54
N GLU A 101 5.38 2.20 -18.48
CA GLU A 101 5.51 1.32 -19.64
C GLU A 101 5.82 -0.12 -19.22
N VAL A 102 5.13 -1.08 -19.86
CA VAL A 102 5.28 -2.51 -19.60
C VAL A 102 6.61 -2.99 -20.19
N VAL A 103 7.71 -2.79 -19.48
CA VAL A 103 9.04 -3.26 -19.92
C VAL A 103 9.21 -4.75 -19.61
N ASN A 104 9.20 -5.54 -20.69
CA ASN A 104 9.71 -6.90 -20.88
C ASN A 104 9.15 -8.04 -19.98
N LYS A 105 9.18 -9.29 -20.48
CA LYS A 105 8.78 -10.52 -19.74
C LYS A 105 9.76 -10.83 -18.58
N ARG A 106 9.80 -9.98 -17.55
CA ARG A 106 10.53 -10.24 -16.29
C ARG A 106 10.02 -11.52 -15.64
N GLY A 107 10.93 -12.39 -15.19
CA GLY A 107 10.58 -13.59 -14.43
C GLY A 107 9.98 -13.26 -13.05
N ILE A 108 9.40 -14.26 -12.39
CA ILE A 108 8.76 -14.13 -11.06
C ILE A 108 9.73 -13.52 -10.05
N PHE A 109 10.97 -14.03 -9.98
CA PHE A 109 12.00 -13.51 -9.08
C PHE A 109 12.29 -12.01 -9.29
N ALA A 110 12.39 -11.57 -10.55
CA ALA A 110 12.65 -10.17 -10.87
C ALA A 110 11.48 -9.26 -10.48
N LEU A 111 10.24 -9.75 -10.49
CA LEU A 111 9.06 -9.02 -10.02
C LEU A 111 9.02 -8.92 -8.50
N THR A 112 9.37 -10.00 -7.79
CA THR A 112 9.54 -9.99 -6.34
C THR A 112 10.64 -9.02 -5.92
N LEU A 113 11.81 -9.08 -6.54
CA LEU A 113 12.90 -8.13 -6.26
C LEU A 113 12.49 -6.69 -6.57
N ASN A 114 11.75 -6.46 -7.66
CA ASN A 114 11.26 -5.13 -7.98
C ASN A 114 10.28 -4.59 -6.91
N GLY A 115 9.35 -5.43 -6.43
CA GLY A 115 8.47 -5.06 -5.32
C GLY A 115 9.22 -4.72 -4.03
N TYR A 116 10.25 -5.52 -3.71
CA TYR A 116 11.13 -5.27 -2.57
C TYR A 116 11.84 -3.91 -2.67
N ILE A 117 12.47 -3.62 -3.82
CA ILE A 117 13.16 -2.35 -4.06
C ILE A 117 12.21 -1.16 -4.02
N ILE A 118 11.02 -1.28 -4.61
CA ILE A 118 9.99 -0.23 -4.57
C ILE A 118 9.58 0.09 -3.14
N CYS A 119 9.40 -0.94 -2.30
CA CYS A 119 9.06 -0.76 -0.90
C CYS A 119 10.19 -0.08 -0.13
N LEU A 120 11.44 -0.54 -0.32
CA LEU A 120 12.60 0.08 0.34
C LEU A 120 12.86 1.52 -0.12
N SER A 121 12.51 1.85 -1.36
CA SER A 121 12.66 3.21 -1.90
C SER A 121 11.52 4.14 -1.44
N ASN A 122 10.46 3.59 -0.86
CA ASN A 122 9.34 4.36 -0.37
C ASN A 122 9.57 4.70 1.11
N PRO A 123 9.66 5.99 1.51
CA PRO A 123 9.84 6.35 2.90
C PRO A 123 8.56 6.18 3.74
N LYS A 124 7.38 5.95 3.12
CA LYS A 124 6.10 5.82 3.83
C LYS A 124 6.13 4.71 4.90
N PRO A 125 6.55 3.46 4.63
CA PRO A 125 6.49 2.39 5.61
C PRO A 125 7.39 2.64 6.82
N ILE A 126 8.66 2.99 6.61
CA ILE A 126 9.59 3.22 7.74
C ILE A 126 9.15 4.38 8.63
N LEU A 127 8.71 5.49 8.03
CA LEU A 127 8.24 6.63 8.80
C LEU A 127 6.93 6.31 9.54
N PHE A 128 6.07 5.47 8.95
CA PHE A 128 4.88 4.97 9.63
C PHE A 128 5.23 4.08 10.84
N TYR A 129 6.15 3.12 10.69
CA TYR A 129 6.57 2.27 11.80
C TYR A 129 7.24 3.07 12.91
N LEU A 130 8.13 4.01 12.57
CA LEU A 130 8.76 4.88 13.57
C LEU A 130 7.76 5.75 14.33
N ALA A 131 6.68 6.19 13.68
CA ALA A 131 5.66 7.00 14.31
C ALA A 131 4.66 6.18 15.14
N LEU A 132 4.21 5.03 14.61
CA LEU A 132 3.13 4.25 15.19
C LEU A 132 3.62 3.31 16.28
N ALA A 133 4.74 2.63 16.02
CA ALA A 133 5.21 1.55 16.87
C ALA A 133 5.43 2.01 18.33
N PRO A 134 6.18 3.10 18.65
CA PRO A 134 6.44 3.47 20.04
C PRO A 134 5.21 4.03 20.78
N VAL A 135 4.17 4.42 20.03
CA VAL A 135 2.91 4.90 20.58
C VAL A 135 2.02 3.73 21.01
N LEU A 136 2.00 2.66 20.22
CA LEU A 136 1.09 1.53 20.45
C LEU A 136 1.75 0.32 21.13
N LEU A 137 3.08 0.20 21.02
CA LEU A 137 3.85 -0.91 21.55
C LEU A 137 4.89 -0.37 22.53
N ASP A 138 5.04 -1.07 23.66
CA ASP A 138 6.09 -0.77 24.63
C ASP A 138 7.42 -1.35 24.13
N MET A 139 8.21 -0.50 23.47
CA MET A 139 9.51 -0.85 22.87
C MET A 139 10.53 -1.37 23.88
N SER A 140 10.41 -0.98 25.15
CA SER A 140 11.35 -1.38 26.20
C SER A 140 11.13 -2.82 26.68
N ALA A 141 9.96 -3.39 26.38
CA ALA A 141 9.53 -4.71 26.87
C ALA A 141 9.18 -5.68 25.72
N ILE A 142 9.59 -5.39 24.48
CA ILE A 142 9.36 -6.28 23.34
C ILE A 142 10.23 -7.53 23.47
N THR A 143 9.59 -8.69 23.58
CA THR A 143 10.27 -9.99 23.55
C THR A 143 10.49 -10.47 22.11
N VAL A 144 11.36 -11.47 21.93
CA VAL A 144 11.56 -12.15 20.62
C VAL A 144 10.24 -12.75 20.10
N SER A 145 9.40 -13.27 21.00
CA SER A 145 8.08 -13.79 20.61
C SER A 145 7.16 -12.69 20.12
N ASP A 146 7.09 -11.55 20.84
CA ASP A 146 6.31 -10.39 20.44
C ASP A 146 6.74 -9.89 19.05
N TYR A 147 8.05 -9.83 18.78
CA TYR A 147 8.59 -9.47 17.47
C TYR A 147 8.05 -10.33 16.32
N PHE A 148 8.09 -11.66 16.45
CA PHE A 148 7.57 -12.55 15.41
C PHE A 148 6.05 -12.46 15.25
N VAL A 149 5.31 -12.23 16.34
CA VAL A 149 3.87 -11.97 16.29
C VAL A 149 3.59 -10.68 15.51
N ILE A 150 4.32 -9.60 15.79
CA ILE A 150 4.16 -8.31 15.08
C ILE A 150 4.49 -8.48 13.59
N LEU A 151 5.56 -9.20 13.23
CA LEU A 151 5.88 -9.50 11.83
C LEU A 151 4.75 -10.31 11.15
N GLY A 152 4.27 -11.35 11.80
CA GLY A 152 3.20 -12.21 11.27
C GLY A 152 1.90 -11.44 11.04
N CYS A 153 1.47 -10.65 12.03
CA CYS A 153 0.30 -9.77 11.90
C CYS A 153 0.48 -8.74 10.79
N THR A 154 1.67 -8.14 10.67
CA THR A 154 1.97 -7.15 9.63
C THR A 154 1.87 -7.77 8.24
N ALA A 155 2.52 -8.92 8.03
CA ALA A 155 2.43 -9.64 6.77
C ALA A 155 0.99 -10.04 6.43
N ALA A 156 0.24 -10.55 7.41
CA ALA A 156 -1.16 -10.94 7.22
C ALA A 156 -2.04 -9.75 6.81
N ILE A 157 -1.89 -8.60 7.46
CA ILE A 157 -2.65 -7.38 7.15
C ILE A 157 -2.29 -6.83 5.77
N LEU A 158 -1.00 -6.79 5.42
CA LEU A 158 -0.55 -6.36 4.10
C LEU A 158 -1.17 -7.21 2.99
N LEU A 159 -1.17 -8.54 3.15
CA LEU A 159 -1.80 -9.45 2.20
C LEU A 159 -3.32 -9.31 2.19
N LEU A 160 -3.96 -9.23 3.36
CA LEU A 160 -5.41 -9.10 3.49
C LEU A 160 -5.94 -7.85 2.79
N VAL A 161 -5.20 -6.74 2.87
CA VAL A 161 -5.59 -5.48 2.22
C VAL A 161 -5.21 -5.47 0.73
N ALA A 162 -4.01 -5.96 0.37
CA ALA A 162 -3.52 -5.86 -1.00
C ALA A 162 -4.14 -6.90 -1.96
N VAL A 163 -4.41 -8.13 -1.51
CA VAL A 163 -4.96 -9.19 -2.38
C VAL A 163 -6.31 -8.81 -3.00
N PRO A 164 -7.27 -8.21 -2.28
CA PRO A 164 -8.49 -7.67 -2.89
C PRO A 164 -8.22 -6.69 -4.03
N TYR A 165 -7.28 -5.74 -3.85
CA TYR A 165 -6.88 -4.83 -4.92
C TYR A 165 -6.33 -5.58 -6.14
N LEU A 166 -5.51 -6.62 -5.92
CA LEU A 166 -5.00 -7.48 -7.00
C LEU A 166 -6.11 -8.20 -7.75
N LEU A 167 -7.05 -8.81 -7.01
CA LEU A 167 -8.15 -9.57 -7.60
C LEU A 167 -9.05 -8.67 -8.43
N LEU A 168 -9.39 -7.48 -7.93
CA LEU A 168 -10.17 -6.48 -8.67
C LEU A 168 -9.44 -6.01 -9.93
N ALA A 169 -8.14 -5.71 -9.84
CA ALA A 169 -7.35 -5.25 -10.97
C ALA A 169 -7.12 -6.36 -12.03
N ALA A 170 -6.83 -7.59 -11.58
CA ALA A 170 -6.65 -8.73 -12.48
C ALA A 170 -7.99 -9.17 -13.11
N GLY A 171 -9.08 -9.14 -12.36
CA GLY A 171 -10.43 -9.39 -12.86
C GLY A 171 -10.86 -8.33 -13.89
N ALA A 172 -10.55 -7.05 -13.63
CA ALA A 172 -10.75 -5.98 -14.60
C ALA A 172 -9.94 -6.21 -15.88
N ARG A 173 -8.70 -6.74 -15.78
CA ARG A 173 -7.92 -7.15 -16.95
C ARG A 173 -8.61 -8.27 -17.74
N GLU A 174 -9.14 -9.29 -17.08
CA GLU A 174 -9.87 -10.38 -17.76
C GLU A 174 -11.16 -9.87 -18.42
N TRP A 175 -11.92 -9.02 -17.73
CA TRP A 175 -13.10 -8.36 -18.26
C TRP A 175 -12.79 -7.44 -19.45
N LEU A 176 -11.72 -6.63 -19.36
CA LEU A 176 -11.26 -5.75 -20.44
C LEU A 176 -10.57 -6.51 -21.57
N SER A 177 -10.06 -7.72 -21.33
CA SER A 177 -9.51 -8.58 -22.39
C SER A 177 -10.60 -9.30 -23.21
N SER A 178 -11.85 -9.29 -22.73
CA SER A 178 -13.00 -9.85 -23.44
C SER A 178 -13.48 -8.90 -24.54
N THR A 179 -13.42 -9.34 -25.80
CA THR A 179 -13.92 -8.61 -26.98
C THR A 179 -15.39 -8.19 -26.87
N ARG A 180 -16.19 -8.87 -26.04
CA ARG A 180 -17.61 -8.57 -25.83
C ARG A 180 -17.82 -7.37 -24.91
N VAL A 181 -16.98 -7.22 -23.88
CA VAL A 181 -17.04 -6.09 -22.94
C VAL A 181 -16.52 -4.82 -23.60
N TYR A 182 -15.44 -4.91 -24.38
CA TYR A 182 -14.93 -3.80 -25.18
C TYR A 182 -15.98 -3.25 -26.16
N LYS A 183 -16.73 -4.15 -26.82
CA LYS A 183 -17.86 -3.77 -27.68
C LYS A 183 -19.00 -3.11 -26.92
N TRP A 184 -19.32 -3.58 -25.71
CA TRP A 184 -20.35 -2.96 -24.88
C TRP A 184 -19.94 -1.59 -24.36
N MET A 185 -18.70 -1.42 -23.90
CA MET A 185 -18.15 -0.13 -23.47
C MET A 185 -18.09 0.88 -24.62
N ASN A 186 -17.63 0.48 -25.81
CA ASN A 186 -17.65 1.36 -26.98
C ASN A 186 -19.08 1.71 -27.41
N ARG A 187 -20.04 0.79 -27.27
CA ARG A 187 -21.45 1.07 -27.57
C ARG A 187 -22.09 2.01 -26.56
N SER A 188 -21.84 1.84 -25.26
CA SER A 188 -22.35 2.77 -24.24
C SER A 188 -21.68 4.15 -24.35
N ALA A 189 -20.37 4.21 -24.62
CA ALA A 189 -19.70 5.47 -24.94
C ALA A 189 -20.28 6.14 -26.19
N ALA A 190 -20.54 5.38 -27.26
CA ALA A 190 -21.18 5.90 -28.48
C ALA A 190 -22.61 6.40 -28.22
N VAL A 191 -23.38 5.73 -27.37
CA VAL A 191 -24.73 6.17 -26.96
C VAL A 191 -24.65 7.46 -26.13
N ILE A 192 -23.72 7.55 -25.19
CA ILE A 192 -23.55 8.77 -24.37
C ILE A 192 -23.12 9.95 -25.23
N ILE A 193 -22.13 9.76 -26.12
CA ILE A 193 -21.65 10.80 -27.04
C ILE A 193 -22.75 11.18 -28.04
N GLY A 194 -23.49 10.21 -28.58
CA GLY A 194 -24.61 10.46 -29.48
C GLY A 194 -25.77 11.19 -28.81
N ALA A 195 -26.11 10.83 -27.58
CA ALA A 195 -27.12 11.53 -26.78
C ALA A 195 -26.69 12.96 -26.45
N ALA A 196 -25.40 13.17 -26.13
CA ALA A 196 -24.85 14.51 -25.93
C ALA A 196 -24.89 15.35 -27.21
N ALA A 197 -24.54 14.77 -28.37
CA ALA A 197 -24.60 15.45 -29.67
C ALA A 197 -26.05 15.84 -30.03
N LEU A 198 -27.01 14.94 -29.80
CA LEU A 198 -28.43 15.23 -30.01
C LEU A 198 -28.91 16.34 -29.06
N ALA A 199 -28.58 16.27 -27.77
CA ALA A 199 -28.95 17.28 -26.78
C ALA A 199 -28.39 18.68 -27.10
N ILE A 200 -27.19 18.74 -27.70
CA ILE A 200 -26.60 19.99 -28.20
C ILE A 200 -27.34 20.47 -29.46
N GLY A 201 -27.66 19.57 -30.39
CA GLY A 201 -28.43 19.90 -31.60
C GLY A 201 -29.84 20.40 -31.32
N PHE A 202 -30.53 19.84 -30.32
CA PHE A 202 -31.87 20.29 -29.90
C PHE A 202 -31.87 21.61 -29.12
N ARG A 203 -30.71 22.06 -28.61
CA ARG A 203 -30.54 23.37 -27.97
C ARG A 203 -30.17 24.50 -28.95
N ALA A 204 -29.92 24.17 -30.21
CA ALA A 204 -29.50 25.12 -31.25
C ALA A 204 -30.66 25.63 -32.14
N HIS A 205 -31.90 25.28 -31.81
CA HIS A 205 -33.14 25.78 -32.41
C HIS A 205 -33.99 26.47 -31.34
#